data_AF-A0AAQ4E105-F1
#
_entry.id   AF-A0AAQ4E105-F1
#
_cell.length_a   1.000
_cell.length_b   1.000
_cell.length_c   1.000
_cell.angle_alpha   90.00
_cell.angle_beta   90.00
_cell.angle_gamma   90.00
#
_symmetry.space_group_name_H-M   'P 1'
#
loop_
_entity.id
_entity.type
_entity.pdbx_description
1 polymer ?
#
loop_
_entity_poly.entity_id
_entity_poly.type
_entity_poly.pdbx_seq_one_letter_code
_entity_poly.pdbx_strand_id
1 'polypeptide(L)'
;MANLFQSLAGNFEGIVQYNKDAREFEGGDNSVTIDTLCDTMTDPSDDRSPLERFAAVNEILLNATKQPCLDYDYDAFINSLREIEFNSTEGAGGRQWTYQTCVEFGYYQSSDLKDQPFGSLFPVELSS
;
A
#
# COMPACT_ATOMS: atom_id res chain seq x y z
N MET A 1 14.71 2.17 -3.80
CA MET A 1 14.15 2.24 -2.42
C MET A 1 12.82 2.98 -2.36
N ALA A 2 12.55 3.98 -3.21
CA ALA A 2 11.26 4.69 -3.21
C ALA A 2 10.05 3.72 -3.23
N ASN A 3 10.07 2.71 -4.10
CA ASN A 3 9.01 1.70 -4.16
C ASN A 3 8.79 0.93 -2.86
N LEU A 4 9.85 0.59 -2.13
CA LEU A 4 9.71 -0.09 -0.84
C LEU A 4 8.93 0.80 0.14
N PHE A 5 9.32 2.06 0.26
CA PHE A 5 8.67 3.00 1.17
C PHE A 5 7.26 3.36 0.71
N GLN A 6 7.03 3.47 -0.60
CA GLN A 6 5.70 3.67 -1.18
C GLN A 6 4.80 2.46 -0.92
N SER A 7 5.28 1.22 -1.10
CA SER A 7 4.52 0.00 -0.78
C SER A 7 4.17 -0.07 0.72
N LEU A 8 5.12 0.28 1.59
CA LEU A 8 4.90 0.33 3.03
C LEU A 8 3.93 1.44 3.46
N ALA A 9 3.94 2.61 2.80
CA ALA A 9 2.95 3.66 3.02
C ALA A 9 1.57 3.25 2.46
N GLY A 10 1.56 2.58 1.31
CA GLY A 10 0.36 2.06 0.63
C GLY A 10 -0.48 1.12 1.50
N ASN A 11 0.16 0.39 2.42
CA ASN A 11 -0.52 -0.39 3.46
C ASN A 11 -1.48 0.46 4.31
N PHE A 12 -1.05 1.66 4.73
CA PHE A 12 -1.89 2.58 5.50
C PHE A 12 -2.92 3.26 4.61
N GLU A 13 -2.51 3.73 3.43
CA GLU A 13 -3.40 4.40 2.48
C GLU A 13 -4.57 3.50 2.05
N GLY A 14 -4.31 2.22 1.79
CA GLY A 14 -5.32 1.23 1.47
C GLY A 14 -6.29 0.98 2.61
N ILE A 15 -5.81 0.88 3.86
CA ILE A 15 -6.71 0.73 5.01
C ILE A 15 -7.53 1.99 5.25
N VAL A 16 -6.96 3.19 5.12
CA VAL A 16 -7.70 4.45 5.27
C VAL A 16 -8.77 4.60 4.18
N GLN A 17 -8.42 4.33 2.92
CA GLN A 17 -9.33 4.50 1.78
C GLN A 17 -10.59 3.64 1.88
N TYR A 18 -10.46 2.43 2.45
CA TYR A 18 -11.55 1.46 2.55
C TYR A 18 -11.84 1.07 4.01
N ASN A 19 -11.58 1.98 4.96
CA ASN A 19 -11.68 1.69 6.38
C ASN A 19 -13.13 1.33 6.76
N LYS A 20 -13.33 0.17 7.40
CA LYS A 20 -14.65 -0.34 7.80
C LYS A 20 -15.63 -0.49 6.62
N ASP A 21 -15.11 -0.57 5.41
CA ASP A 21 -15.90 -0.92 4.23
C ASP A 21 -16.33 -2.38 4.30
N ALA A 22 -17.48 -2.73 3.73
CA ALA A 22 -18.04 -4.07 3.77
C ALA A 22 -17.34 -5.00 2.74
N ARG A 23 -16.02 -5.21 2.88
CA ARG A 23 -15.18 -6.02 1.97
C ARG A 23 -15.47 -7.53 2.02
N GLU A 24 -16.56 -7.96 2.65
CA GLU A 24 -17.02 -9.35 2.62
C GLU A 24 -17.25 -9.83 1.17
N PHE A 25 -17.66 -8.91 0.28
CA PHE A 25 -17.91 -9.22 -1.14
C PHE A 25 -16.63 -9.44 -1.96
N GLU A 26 -15.49 -8.95 -1.50
CA GLU A 26 -14.18 -9.09 -2.16
C GLU A 26 -13.31 -10.18 -1.53
N GLY A 27 -13.85 -10.93 -0.55
CA GLY A 27 -13.12 -11.93 0.21
C GLY A 27 -12.07 -11.35 1.17
N GLY A 28 -12.18 -10.06 1.49
CA GLY A 28 -11.28 -9.36 2.39
C GLY A 28 -11.61 -9.61 3.87
N ASP A 29 -10.58 -9.55 4.71
CA ASP A 29 -10.73 -9.58 6.17
C ASP A 29 -11.10 -8.17 6.67
N ASN A 30 -12.36 -7.99 7.04
CA ASN A 30 -12.87 -6.73 7.61
C ASN A 30 -12.41 -6.47 9.05
N SER A 31 -11.62 -7.37 9.64
CA SER A 31 -11.10 -7.19 11.00
C SER A 31 -9.96 -6.16 11.07
N VAL A 32 -9.26 -5.91 9.96
CA VAL A 32 -8.17 -4.93 9.92
C VAL A 32 -8.74 -3.55 9.57
N THR A 33 -8.70 -2.65 10.53
CA THR A 33 -9.18 -1.27 10.40
C THR A 33 -8.07 -0.28 10.73
N ILE A 34 -8.32 1.01 10.53
CA ILE A 34 -7.38 2.05 10.97
C ILE A 34 -7.11 1.99 12.47
N ASP A 35 -8.09 1.57 13.28
CA ASP A 35 -7.93 1.40 14.73
C ASP A 35 -6.87 0.32 15.01
N THR A 36 -6.91 -0.81 14.29
CA THR A 36 -5.91 -1.90 14.37
C THR A 36 -4.48 -1.39 14.11
N LEU A 37 -4.31 -0.56 13.07
CA LEU A 37 -3.02 0.00 12.67
C LEU A 37 -2.53 1.02 13.70
N CYS A 38 -3.40 1.92 14.15
CA CYS A 38 -3.09 2.92 15.17
C CYS A 38 -2.71 2.26 16.50
N ASP A 39 -3.47 1.28 16.96
CA ASP A 39 -3.17 0.55 18.20
C ASP A 39 -1.81 -0.15 18.10
N THR A 40 -1.52 -0.80 16.98
CA THR A 40 -0.21 -1.45 16.74
C THR A 40 0.96 -0.44 16.80
N MET A 41 0.79 0.74 16.20
CA MET A 41 1.83 1.76 16.15
C MET A 41 2.00 2.54 17.45
N THR A 42 0.94 2.67 18.26
CA THR A 42 0.89 3.64 19.37
C THR A 42 0.65 3.03 20.75
N ASP A 43 0.51 1.70 20.86
CA ASP A 43 0.35 1.03 22.17
C ASP A 43 1.50 1.40 23.11
N PRO A 44 1.24 2.11 24.22
CA PRO A 44 2.29 2.52 25.16
C PRO A 44 2.90 1.35 25.94
N SER A 45 2.27 0.18 25.89
CA SER A 45 2.69 -1.04 26.60
C SER A 45 3.65 -1.90 25.80
N ASP A 46 3.77 -1.65 24.50
CA ASP A 46 4.66 -2.38 23.60
C ASP A 46 6.08 -1.77 23.66
N ASP A 47 7.09 -2.59 23.91
CA ASP A 47 8.48 -2.15 24.07
C ASP A 47 9.26 -2.11 22.75
N ARG A 48 8.64 -2.55 21.65
CA ARG A 48 9.23 -2.51 20.31
C ARG A 48 9.49 -1.09 19.84
N SER A 49 10.55 -0.94 19.06
CA SER A 49 10.89 0.30 18.37
C SER A 49 9.80 0.68 17.35
N PRO A 50 9.73 1.97 16.95
CA PRO A 50 8.80 2.41 15.90
C PRO A 50 8.94 1.63 14.59
N LEU A 51 10.16 1.21 14.25
CA LEU A 51 10.41 0.42 13.03
C LEU A 51 9.88 -1.01 13.15
N GLU A 52 10.04 -1.65 14.30
CA GLU A 52 9.50 -3.00 14.54
C GLU A 52 7.98 -3.02 14.58
N ARG A 53 7.35 -1.97 15.12
CA ARG A 53 5.88 -1.80 15.05
C ARG A 53 5.40 -1.58 13.62
N PHE A 54 6.14 -0.82 12.83
CA PHE A 54 5.84 -0.62 11.41
C PHE A 54 5.96 -1.94 10.62
N ALA A 55 6.97 -2.76 10.92
CA ALA A 55 7.09 -4.10 10.37
C ALA A 55 5.91 -5.01 10.78
N ALA A 56 5.44 -4.90 12.03
CA ALA A 56 4.28 -5.64 12.51
C ALA A 56 2.99 -5.27 11.77
N VAL A 57 2.79 -3.98 11.43
CA VAL A 57 1.67 -3.56 10.57
C VAL A 57 1.74 -4.24 9.20
N ASN A 58 2.93 -4.31 8.60
CA ASN A 58 3.12 -5.01 7.34
C ASN A 58 2.78 -6.51 7.47
N GLU A 59 3.20 -7.18 8.54
CA GLU A 59 2.86 -8.59 8.80
C GLU A 59 1.35 -8.82 8.94
N ILE A 60 0.63 -7.93 9.64
CA ILE A 60 -0.84 -8.00 9.77
C ILE A 60 -1.50 -8.03 8.39
N LEU A 61 -1.08 -7.15 7.48
CA LEU A 61 -1.66 -7.04 6.15
C LEU A 61 -1.27 -8.18 5.22
N LEU A 62 -0.02 -8.65 5.30
CA LEU A 62 0.42 -9.86 4.59
C LEU A 62 -0.42 -11.08 4.99
N ASN A 63 -0.68 -11.24 6.29
CA ASN A 63 -1.53 -12.32 6.79
C ASN A 63 -2.99 -12.18 6.31
N ALA A 64 -3.56 -10.97 6.38
CA ALA A 64 -4.93 -10.70 5.94
C ALA A 64 -5.12 -10.98 4.44
N THR A 65 -4.10 -10.67 3.63
CA THR A 65 -4.09 -10.88 2.17
C THR A 65 -3.53 -12.24 1.73
N LYS A 66 -3.08 -13.07 2.69
CA LYS A 66 -2.42 -14.38 2.46
C LYS A 66 -1.18 -14.30 1.57
N GLN A 67 -0.46 -13.19 1.65
CA GLN A 67 0.78 -12.96 0.89
C GLN A 67 2.00 -13.36 1.74
N PRO A 68 3.01 -14.04 1.17
CA PRO A 68 4.19 -14.47 1.91
C PRO A 68 5.20 -13.33 2.15
N CYS A 69 5.16 -12.29 1.34
CA CYS A 69 6.06 -11.14 1.42
C CYS A 69 5.42 -9.89 0.80
N LEU A 70 5.96 -8.72 1.16
CA LEU A 70 5.62 -7.47 0.50
C LEU A 70 6.34 -7.41 -0.84
N ASP A 71 5.57 -7.35 -1.93
CA ASP A 71 6.13 -7.07 -3.25
C ASP A 71 6.37 -5.57 -3.41
N TYR A 72 7.63 -5.20 -3.63
CA TYR A 72 8.07 -3.82 -3.87
C TYR A 72 8.99 -3.73 -5.10
N ASP A 73 9.15 -4.83 -5.84
CA ASP A 73 10.05 -4.87 -6.98
C ASP A 73 9.47 -4.04 -8.13
N TYR A 74 10.23 -3.05 -8.58
CA TYR A 74 9.75 -2.15 -9.62
C TYR A 74 9.58 -2.84 -10.96
N ASP A 75 10.49 -3.75 -11.30
CA ASP A 75 10.45 -4.43 -12.58
C ASP A 75 9.27 -5.40 -12.63
N ALA A 76 8.95 -6.06 -11.51
CA ALA A 76 7.74 -6.85 -11.33
C ALA A 76 6.48 -6.01 -11.55
N PHE A 77 6.40 -4.82 -10.94
CA PHE A 77 5.30 -3.87 -11.18
C PHE A 77 5.19 -3.45 -12.65
N ILE A 78 6.30 -3.11 -13.31
CA ILE A 78 6.28 -2.77 -14.75
C ILE A 78 5.84 -3.96 -15.59
N ASN A 79 6.26 -5.17 -15.25
CA ASN A 79 5.87 -6.37 -15.96
C ASN A 79 4.38 -6.69 -15.77
N SER A 80 3.80 -6.48 -14.59
CA SER A 80 2.36 -6.65 -14.38
C SER A 80 1.53 -5.66 -15.21
N LEU A 81 2.01 -4.41 -15.38
CA LEU A 81 1.37 -3.42 -16.25
C LEU A 81 1.49 -3.75 -17.76
N ARG A 82 2.44 -4.62 -18.16
CA ARG A 82 2.63 -5.06 -19.54
C ARG A 82 1.78 -6.26 -19.91
N GLU A 83 1.19 -6.94 -18.93
CA GLU A 83 0.29 -8.07 -19.17
C GLU A 83 -0.94 -7.61 -19.96
N ILE A 84 -1.28 -8.33 -21.03
CA ILE A 84 -2.37 -7.98 -21.96
C ILE A 84 -3.42 -9.10 -22.08
N GLU A 85 -3.15 -10.27 -21.51
CA GLU A 85 -4.07 -11.40 -21.51
C GLU A 85 -5.31 -11.09 -20.68
N PHE A 86 -6.49 -11.30 -21.27
CA PHE A 86 -7.78 -10.95 -20.66
C PHE A 86 -8.11 -11.77 -19.40
N ASN A 87 -7.58 -13.01 -19.31
CA ASN A 87 -7.83 -13.91 -18.18
C ASN A 87 -6.72 -13.87 -17.11
N SER A 88 -5.77 -12.93 -17.19
CA SER A 88 -4.76 -12.75 -16.15
C SER A 88 -5.39 -12.16 -14.88
N THR A 89 -5.03 -12.69 -13.71
CA THR A 89 -5.44 -12.17 -12.41
C THR A 89 -4.83 -10.79 -12.13
N GLU A 90 -3.64 -10.51 -12.68
CA GLU A 90 -2.95 -9.23 -12.60
C GLU A 90 -3.60 -8.12 -13.45
N GLY A 91 -4.43 -8.48 -14.44
CA GLY A 91 -5.05 -7.54 -15.40
C GLY A 91 -6.39 -6.94 -14.98
N ALA A 92 -6.87 -7.20 -13.76
CA ALA A 92 -8.22 -6.86 -13.27
C ALA A 92 -8.44 -5.35 -12.98
N GLY A 93 -8.00 -4.47 -13.88
CA GLY A 93 -8.24 -3.02 -13.83
C GLY A 93 -7.02 -2.19 -13.41
N GLY A 94 -5.97 -2.81 -12.83
CA GLY A 94 -4.77 -2.08 -12.37
C GLY A 94 -4.08 -1.29 -13.47
N ARG A 95 -3.90 -1.88 -14.67
CA ARG A 95 -3.31 -1.20 -15.82
C ARG A 95 -4.15 -0.01 -16.30
N GLN A 96 -5.47 -0.19 -16.36
CA GLN A 96 -6.43 0.84 -16.78
C GLN A 96 -6.50 1.97 -15.76
N TRP A 97 -6.48 1.64 -14.47
CA TRP A 97 -6.43 2.61 -13.38
C TRP A 97 -5.15 3.44 -13.45
N THR A 98 -3.98 2.80 -13.55
CA THR A 98 -2.69 3.48 -13.70
C THR A 98 -2.68 4.41 -14.91
N TYR A 99 -3.28 4.01 -16.04
CA TYR A 99 -3.40 4.88 -17.20
C TYR A 99 -4.24 6.13 -16.89
N GLN A 100 -5.46 5.97 -16.36
CA GLN A 100 -6.35 7.09 -16.03
C GLN A 100 -5.71 8.06 -15.01
N THR A 101 -5.07 7.54 -13.96
CA THR A 101 -4.41 8.38 -12.96
C THR A 101 -3.23 9.16 -13.55
N CYS A 102 -2.52 8.59 -14.53
CA CYS A 102 -1.38 9.23 -15.19
C CYS A 102 -1.77 10.23 -16.29
N VAL A 103 -2.85 9.99 -17.04
CA VAL A 103 -3.17 10.79 -18.25
C VAL A 103 -4.39 11.69 -18.12
N GLU A 104 -5.32 11.37 -17.22
CA GLU A 104 -6.59 12.08 -17.08
C GLU A 104 -6.68 12.79 -15.73
N PHE A 105 -6.44 12.08 -14.63
CA PHE A 105 -6.66 12.62 -13.28
C PHE A 105 -5.45 13.36 -12.71
N GLY A 106 -4.23 13.03 -13.17
CA GLY A 106 -2.99 13.56 -12.59
C GLY A 106 -2.83 13.18 -11.11
N TYR A 107 -3.31 11.99 -10.73
CA TYR A 107 -3.28 11.49 -9.36
C TYR A 107 -2.03 10.62 -9.15
N TYR A 108 -1.18 11.02 -8.22
CA TYR A 108 0.07 10.32 -7.88
C TYR A 108 0.22 10.20 -6.37
N GLN A 109 0.36 8.97 -5.87
CA GLN A 109 0.74 8.71 -4.48
C GLN A 109 2.17 9.22 -4.29
N SER A 110 2.35 10.17 -3.36
CA SER A 110 3.63 10.82 -3.13
C SER A 110 3.76 11.26 -1.67
N SER A 111 5.00 11.46 -1.24
CA SER A 111 5.35 11.86 0.12
C SER A 111 5.82 13.33 0.20
N ASP A 112 5.39 14.20 -0.72
CA ASP A 112 5.87 15.59 -0.81
C ASP A 112 5.31 16.51 0.29
N LEU A 113 4.17 16.14 0.88
CA LEU A 113 3.59 16.90 1.97
C LEU A 113 4.46 16.75 3.23
N LYS A 114 4.66 17.85 3.96
CA LYS A 114 5.44 17.86 5.22
C LYS A 114 4.70 17.25 6.41
N ASP A 115 3.37 17.34 6.40
CA ASP A 115 2.52 16.99 7.55
C ASP A 115 1.92 15.58 7.39
N GLN A 116 2.78 14.60 7.12
CA GLN A 116 2.43 13.18 7.04
C GLN A 116 3.58 12.29 7.58
N PRO A 117 3.29 11.07 8.06
CA PRO A 117 4.23 10.29 8.88
C PRO A 117 5.31 9.52 8.10
N PHE A 118 5.28 9.52 6.77
CA PHE A 118 6.12 8.72 5.87
C PHE A 118 7.36 9.46 5.32
N GLY A 119 7.61 10.70 5.76
CA GLY A 119 8.80 11.47 5.39
C GLY A 119 8.84 11.83 3.90
N SER A 120 10.02 12.04 3.31
CA SER A 120 10.18 12.48 1.91
C SER A 120 10.82 11.39 1.02
N LEU A 121 10.36 10.14 1.16
CA LEU A 121 11.03 8.96 0.61
C LEU A 121 10.54 8.54 -0.79
N PHE A 122 9.41 9.08 -1.25
CA PHE A 122 8.83 8.83 -2.56
C PHE A 122 8.14 10.12 -3.08
N PRO A 123 8.92 11.14 -3.48
CA PRO A 123 8.37 12.37 -4.05
C PRO A 123 7.76 12.13 -5.43
N VAL A 124 6.84 13.01 -5.86
CA VAL A 124 6.23 13.00 -7.20
C VAL A 124 7.27 13.22 -8.29
N GLU A 125 8.27 14.06 -8.02
CA GLU A 125 9.39 14.26 -8.93
C GLU A 125 10.45 13.18 -8.68
N LEU A 126 10.58 12.26 -9.64
CA LEU A 126 11.71 11.34 -9.70
C LEU A 126 12.97 12.14 -10.06
N SER A 127 13.80 12.47 -9.06
CA SER A 127 15.07 13.16 -9.29
C SER A 127 15.94 12.33 -10.24
N SER A 128 16.30 12.93 -11.38
CA SER A 128 17.22 12.38 -12.39
C SER A 128 18.66 12.39 -11.92
#